data_AF-A0A1W6TL64-F1
#
_entry.id   AF-A0A1W6TL64-F1
#
_cell.length_a   1.000
_cell.length_b   1.000
_cell.length_c   1.000
_cell.angle_alpha   90.00
_cell.angle_beta   90.00
_cell.angle_gamma   90.00
#
_symmetry.space_group_name_H-M   'P 1'
#
loop_
_entity.id
_entity.type
_entity.pdbx_description
1 polymer ?
#
loop_
_entity_poly.entity_id
_entity_poly.type
_entity_poly.pdbx_seq_one_letter_code
_entity_poly.pdbx_strand_id
1 'polypeptide(L)'
;MKSFSKQLRQGLAMETKHQVKDVAVAEELTNMYEMESCFLFKMGTKNLDAIRYESFELACGEVLEPNDCIKEIHSSGSAGNLPITTSEGWVMRYIGRLKLTNDSFTNLRTSNWVGKDVILFDAFHEHEPENKYVAPGRRNADQSSKDSSDGYYMAYLVFSGNMLFHTRGGGTSCVVKCSGLTRWQPSKTKVPSRANGAYVTHSIRTDKTAAKILDAIHTLGKQGERISISAVARRIGISREHVNRRYKHLFETKS
;
A
#
# COMPACT_ATOMS: atom_id res chain seq x y z
N MET A 1 55.05 -36.01 -1.69
CA MET A 1 54.04 -35.09 -1.09
C MET A 1 53.97 -33.73 -1.81
N LYS A 2 53.66 -33.70 -3.12
CA LYS A 2 53.40 -32.45 -3.87
C LYS A 2 52.23 -32.56 -4.87
N SER A 3 51.46 -33.65 -4.81
CA SER A 3 50.40 -33.95 -5.79
C SER A 3 48.98 -33.71 -5.26
N PHE A 4 48.79 -33.71 -3.93
CA PHE A 4 47.45 -33.56 -3.32
C PHE A 4 46.91 -32.11 -3.32
N SER A 5 47.78 -31.09 -3.44
CA SER A 5 47.36 -29.68 -3.38
C SER A 5 46.92 -29.10 -4.73
N LYS A 6 47.21 -29.78 -5.85
CA LYS A 6 46.82 -29.30 -7.19
C LYS A 6 45.43 -29.81 -7.60
N GLN A 7 45.04 -31.00 -7.16
CA GLN A 7 43.69 -31.54 -7.38
C GLN A 7 42.63 -30.84 -6.51
N LEU A 8 42.96 -30.43 -5.28
CA LEU A 8 42.02 -29.64 -4.46
C LEU A 8 41.76 -28.23 -5.02
N ARG A 9 42.72 -27.61 -5.70
CA ARG A 9 42.54 -26.28 -6.31
C ARG A 9 41.80 -26.30 -7.65
N GLN A 10 41.77 -27.44 -8.34
CA GLN A 10 40.97 -27.60 -9.56
C GLN A 10 39.53 -28.06 -9.28
N GLY A 11 39.27 -28.74 -8.15
CA GLY A 11 37.92 -29.02 -7.67
C GLY A 11 37.18 -27.77 -7.15
N LEU A 12 37.89 -26.89 -6.41
CA LEU A 12 37.31 -25.66 -5.86
C LEU A 12 37.11 -24.52 -6.87
N ALA A 13 37.67 -24.63 -8.08
CA ALA A 13 37.50 -23.63 -9.14
C ALA A 13 36.46 -24.03 -10.22
N MET A 14 35.92 -25.24 -10.15
CA MET A 14 34.82 -25.69 -11.03
C MET A 14 33.44 -25.70 -10.37
N GLU A 15 33.34 -25.54 -9.04
CA GLU A 15 32.05 -25.36 -8.35
C GLU A 15 31.57 -23.90 -8.27
N THR A 16 32.36 -22.94 -8.75
CA THR A 16 32.02 -21.49 -8.68
C THR A 16 31.55 -20.88 -10.00
N LYS A 17 31.14 -21.70 -10.99
CA LYS A 17 30.71 -21.21 -12.31
C LYS A 17 29.35 -21.66 -12.83
N HIS A 18 28.51 -22.29 -11.99
CA HIS A 18 27.14 -22.64 -12.38
C HIS A 18 26.16 -22.41 -11.23
N GLN A 19 25.92 -21.13 -10.89
CA GLN A 19 24.62 -20.64 -10.40
C GLN A 19 24.60 -19.09 -10.46
N VAL A 20 25.05 -18.55 -11.59
CA VAL A 20 24.61 -17.23 -12.07
C VAL A 20 23.70 -17.53 -13.25
N LYS A 21 22.52 -18.05 -12.94
CA LYS A 21 21.39 -18.17 -13.86
C LYS A 21 20.15 -17.84 -13.06
N ASP A 22 19.52 -16.75 -13.47
CA ASP A 22 18.09 -16.53 -13.36
C ASP A 22 17.49 -16.70 -11.97
N VAL A 23 17.57 -15.63 -11.18
CA VAL A 23 16.55 -15.36 -10.16
C VAL A 23 15.87 -14.06 -10.53
N ALA A 24 15.20 -14.07 -11.69
CA ALA A 24 14.02 -13.27 -11.94
C ALA A 24 12.85 -13.85 -11.10
N VAL A 25 13.04 -13.99 -9.80
CA VAL A 25 12.10 -14.62 -8.87
C VAL A 25 12.09 -13.82 -7.57
N ALA A 26 11.33 -12.73 -7.56
CA ALA A 26 10.76 -12.13 -6.35
C ALA A 26 9.70 -11.05 -6.68
N GLU A 27 8.87 -11.25 -7.70
CA GLU A 27 7.71 -10.37 -7.94
C GLU A 27 6.44 -10.82 -7.18
N GLU A 28 6.50 -11.93 -6.46
CA GLU A 28 5.34 -12.52 -5.76
C GLU A 28 5.24 -12.14 -4.29
N LEU A 29 6.30 -11.57 -3.71
CA LEU A 29 6.40 -11.45 -2.26
C LEU A 29 5.82 -10.13 -1.76
N THR A 30 4.73 -10.25 -1.01
CA THR A 30 4.24 -9.20 -0.13
C THR A 30 5.17 -9.16 1.08
N ASN A 31 5.94 -8.10 1.23
CA ASN A 31 6.88 -7.95 2.35
C ASN A 31 6.41 -6.87 3.30
N MET A 32 6.35 -7.18 4.58
CA MET A 32 6.14 -6.21 5.65
C MET A 32 7.47 -5.89 6.36
N TYR A 33 7.76 -4.61 6.51
CA TYR A 33 8.93 -4.08 7.20
C TYR A 33 8.49 -3.24 8.41
N GLU A 34 9.26 -3.31 9.49
CA GLU A 34 9.05 -2.48 10.66
C GLU A 34 9.60 -1.06 10.42
N MET A 35 8.79 -0.03 10.71
CA MET A 35 9.22 1.37 10.73
C MET A 35 9.04 1.95 12.15
N GLU A 36 9.52 3.18 12.33
CA GLU A 36 9.41 3.92 13.61
C GLU A 36 7.98 4.33 13.97
N SER A 37 7.06 4.42 12.99
CA SER A 37 5.70 4.91 13.19
C SER A 37 4.60 4.03 12.59
N CYS A 38 4.97 3.02 11.78
CA CYS A 38 4.04 2.14 11.09
C CYS A 38 4.74 0.84 10.68
N PHE A 39 4.02 -0.04 10.01
CA PHE A 39 4.62 -1.03 9.13
C PHE A 39 4.67 -0.50 7.71
N LEU A 40 5.75 -0.79 6.98
CA LEU A 40 5.82 -0.55 5.54
C LEU A 40 5.53 -1.86 4.81
N PHE A 41 4.43 -1.91 4.06
CA PHE A 41 4.15 -3.00 3.14
C PHE A 41 4.70 -2.68 1.76
N LYS A 42 5.41 -3.64 1.18
CA LYS A 42 5.75 -3.67 -0.24
C LYS A 42 4.98 -4.82 -0.87
N MET A 43 4.05 -4.51 -1.76
CA MET A 43 3.28 -5.48 -2.51
C MET A 43 3.82 -5.62 -3.93
N GLY A 44 3.90 -6.86 -4.41
CA GLY A 44 4.06 -7.12 -5.83
C GLY A 44 2.82 -6.61 -6.60
N THR A 45 3.03 -6.13 -7.83
CA THR A 45 1.96 -5.57 -8.67
C THR A 45 0.79 -6.54 -8.89
N LYS A 46 1.07 -7.85 -8.93
CA LYS A 46 0.05 -8.91 -9.05
C LYS A 46 -0.80 -9.13 -7.80
N ASN A 47 -0.35 -8.66 -6.64
CA ASN A 47 -1.03 -8.84 -5.36
C ASN A 47 -1.93 -7.66 -5.00
N LEU A 48 -1.96 -6.58 -5.79
CA LEU A 48 -2.78 -5.40 -5.51
C LEU A 48 -4.28 -5.73 -5.44
N ASP A 49 -4.73 -6.72 -6.20
CA ASP A 49 -6.13 -7.21 -6.17
C ASP A 49 -6.53 -7.83 -4.82
N ALA A 50 -5.57 -8.16 -3.95
CA ALA A 50 -5.85 -8.65 -2.60
C ALA A 50 -6.32 -7.54 -1.63
N ILE A 51 -6.13 -6.27 -2.01
CA ILE A 51 -6.60 -5.13 -1.23
C ILE A 51 -8.13 -5.05 -1.34
N ARG A 52 -8.79 -5.08 -0.18
CA ARG A 52 -10.23 -4.84 -0.07
C ARG A 52 -10.47 -3.35 0.14
N TYR A 53 -11.00 -2.70 -0.87
CA TYR A 53 -11.39 -1.29 -0.85
C TYR A 53 -12.71 -1.11 -0.10
N GLU A 54 -12.68 -1.31 1.22
CA GLU A 54 -13.84 -1.24 2.11
C GLU A 54 -13.64 -0.20 3.21
N SER A 55 -14.75 0.34 3.71
CA SER A 55 -14.76 1.25 4.84
C SER A 55 -14.19 0.59 6.09
N PHE A 56 -13.57 1.38 6.97
CA PHE A 56 -13.08 0.91 8.26
C PHE A 56 -13.58 1.82 9.39
N GLU A 57 -14.29 1.23 10.35
CA GLU A 57 -14.75 1.93 11.55
C GLU A 57 -13.67 1.86 12.64
N LEU A 58 -13.16 3.01 13.05
CA LEU A 58 -12.19 3.16 14.14
C LEU A 58 -12.85 2.89 15.50
N ALA A 59 -12.04 2.58 16.51
CA ALA A 59 -12.52 2.33 17.88
C ALA A 59 -13.37 3.46 18.51
N CYS A 60 -13.30 4.69 18.00
CA CYS A 60 -14.14 5.82 18.43
C CYS A 60 -15.47 5.95 17.69
N GLY A 61 -15.76 5.07 16.71
CA GLY A 61 -16.95 5.12 15.86
C GLY A 61 -16.79 5.99 14.60
N GLU A 62 -15.67 6.69 14.43
CA GLU A 62 -15.36 7.36 13.16
C GLU A 62 -15.11 6.37 12.03
N VAL A 63 -15.59 6.68 10.82
CA VAL A 63 -15.44 5.81 9.65
C VAL A 63 -14.44 6.40 8.67
N LEU A 64 -13.49 5.57 8.24
CA LEU A 64 -12.59 5.84 7.11
C LEU A 64 -13.17 5.18 5.86
N GLU A 65 -13.56 5.98 4.89
CA GLU A 65 -13.94 5.53 3.55
C GLU A 65 -12.71 5.48 2.64
N PRO A 66 -12.61 4.50 1.71
CA PRO A 66 -11.50 4.46 0.76
C PRO A 66 -11.31 5.82 0.06
N ASN A 67 -10.06 6.28 0.06
CA ASN A 67 -9.56 7.58 -0.38
C ASN A 67 -9.82 8.77 0.57
N ASP A 68 -10.26 8.53 1.80
CA ASP A 68 -10.31 9.59 2.81
C ASP A 68 -8.90 10.10 3.12
N CYS A 69 -8.72 11.42 3.00
CA CYS A 69 -7.48 12.11 3.32
C CYS A 69 -7.52 12.63 4.76
N ILE A 70 -6.52 12.26 5.56
CA ILE A 70 -6.42 12.62 6.97
C ILE A 70 -5.01 13.13 7.29
N LYS A 71 -4.94 14.03 8.28
CA LYS A 71 -3.68 14.48 8.87
C LYS A 71 -3.31 13.67 10.10
N GLU A 72 -4.32 13.25 10.87
CA GLU A 72 -4.10 12.65 12.18
C GLU A 72 -5.24 11.70 12.59
N ILE A 73 -4.88 10.61 13.24
CA ILE A 73 -5.78 9.77 14.04
C ILE A 73 -5.38 9.98 15.50
N HIS A 74 -6.27 10.60 16.28
CA HIS A 74 -6.02 10.95 17.68
C HIS A 74 -5.92 9.69 18.53
N SER A 75 -5.11 9.73 19.59
CA SER A 75 -5.01 8.65 20.56
C SER A 75 -5.65 9.03 21.89
N SER A 76 -6.08 8.01 22.64
CA SER A 76 -6.46 8.12 24.05
C SER A 76 -5.61 7.19 24.92
N GLY A 77 -5.32 7.62 26.16
CA GLY A 77 -4.65 6.79 27.16
C GLY A 77 -3.44 7.46 27.82
N SER A 78 -2.69 6.66 28.59
CA SER A 78 -1.47 7.08 29.29
C SER A 78 -0.32 7.40 28.32
N ALA A 79 0.72 8.06 28.85
CA ALA A 79 1.98 8.30 28.15
C ALA A 79 2.49 6.98 27.52
N GLY A 80 2.43 6.89 26.19
CA GLY A 80 2.69 5.65 25.47
C GLY A 80 1.77 5.41 24.28
N ASN A 81 0.53 5.88 24.30
CA ASN A 81 -0.37 5.81 23.14
C ASN A 81 -0.23 7.09 22.31
N LEU A 82 0.66 7.08 21.32
CA LEU A 82 0.85 8.24 20.44
C LEU A 82 -0.22 8.28 19.35
N PRO A 83 -0.64 9.48 18.91
CA PRO A 83 -1.50 9.61 17.75
C PRO A 83 -0.76 9.11 16.50
N ILE A 84 -1.52 8.71 15.49
CA ILE A 84 -0.96 8.44 14.16
C ILE A 84 -1.01 9.76 13.40
N THR A 85 0.13 10.38 13.19
CA THR A 85 0.27 11.63 12.46
C THR A 85 1.38 11.52 11.42
N THR A 86 1.27 12.29 10.35
CA THR A 86 2.38 12.53 9.45
C THR A 86 3.17 13.77 9.85
N SER A 87 4.38 13.90 9.31
CA SER A 87 5.13 15.15 9.35
C SER A 87 4.35 16.29 8.69
N GLU A 88 4.74 17.52 9.01
CA GLU A 88 4.17 18.73 8.40
C GLU A 88 4.17 18.64 6.86
N GLY A 89 3.12 19.18 6.23
CA GLY A 89 2.93 19.14 4.77
C GLY A 89 2.43 17.80 4.20
N TRP A 90 2.65 16.68 4.88
CA TRP A 90 2.19 15.37 4.42
C TRP A 90 0.73 15.11 4.78
N VAL A 91 0.05 14.32 3.95
CA VAL A 91 -1.34 13.88 4.10
C VAL A 91 -1.38 12.38 3.89
N MET A 92 -2.02 11.64 4.79
CA MET A 92 -2.30 10.22 4.58
C MET A 92 -3.62 10.08 3.87
N ARG A 93 -3.71 9.10 2.97
CA ARG A 93 -4.97 8.71 2.34
C ARG A 93 -5.22 7.24 2.61
N TYR A 94 -6.39 6.95 3.18
CA TYR A 94 -6.81 5.58 3.46
C TYR A 94 -7.08 4.84 2.15
N ILE A 95 -6.48 3.66 1.99
CA ILE A 95 -6.61 2.87 0.77
C ILE A 95 -7.62 1.73 0.95
N GLY A 96 -7.51 0.97 2.03
CA GLY A 96 -8.32 -0.22 2.23
C GLY A 96 -7.71 -1.18 3.23
N ARG A 97 -8.14 -2.44 3.17
CA ARG A 97 -7.78 -3.50 4.10
C ARG A 97 -7.09 -4.64 3.39
N LEU A 98 -6.11 -5.24 4.04
CA LEU A 98 -5.42 -6.43 3.56
C LEU A 98 -5.42 -7.48 4.66
N LYS A 99 -5.81 -8.71 4.33
CA LYS A 99 -5.71 -9.84 5.27
C LYS A 99 -4.32 -10.44 5.15
N LEU A 100 -3.64 -10.56 6.29
CA LEU A 100 -2.28 -11.09 6.34
C LEU A 100 -2.28 -12.61 6.11
N THR A 101 -1.36 -13.06 5.28
CA THR A 101 -1.09 -14.47 4.98
C THR A 101 0.31 -14.85 5.45
N ASN A 102 0.65 -16.14 5.49
CA ASN A 102 1.99 -16.61 5.88
C ASN A 102 3.11 -15.93 5.05
N ASP A 103 2.85 -15.64 3.78
CA ASP A 103 3.82 -15.04 2.86
C ASP A 103 4.07 -13.56 3.14
N SER A 104 3.27 -12.92 4.00
CA SER A 104 3.37 -11.48 4.33
C SER A 104 4.56 -11.12 5.23
N PHE A 105 5.19 -12.13 5.86
CA PHE A 105 6.08 -11.94 7.02
C PHE A 105 7.54 -12.32 6.78
N THR A 106 8.03 -12.27 5.54
CA THR A 106 9.41 -12.70 5.19
C THR A 106 10.50 -12.12 6.10
N ASN A 107 10.29 -10.91 6.65
CA ASN A 107 11.25 -10.22 7.53
C ASN A 107 10.77 -10.04 8.98
N LEU A 108 9.60 -10.58 9.37
CA LEU A 108 9.04 -10.43 10.70
C LEU A 108 8.77 -11.79 11.36
N ARG A 109 9.25 -11.97 12.59
CA ARG A 109 9.03 -13.19 13.38
C ARG A 109 7.65 -13.19 14.08
N THR A 110 6.57 -13.01 13.32
CA THR A 110 5.22 -12.84 13.90
C THR A 110 4.17 -13.67 13.17
N SER A 111 4.25 -15.00 13.28
CA SER A 111 3.22 -15.91 12.76
C SER A 111 1.84 -15.71 13.39
N ASN A 112 1.78 -15.09 14.58
CA ASN A 112 0.52 -14.84 15.31
C ASN A 112 -0.37 -13.76 14.67
N TRP A 113 0.11 -13.07 13.63
CA TRP A 113 -0.68 -12.06 12.91
C TRP A 113 -1.33 -12.60 11.63
N VAL A 114 -1.04 -13.85 11.27
CA VAL A 114 -1.69 -14.52 10.14
C VAL A 114 -3.22 -14.51 10.32
N GLY A 115 -3.95 -14.16 9.27
CA GLY A 115 -5.40 -14.04 9.26
C GLY A 115 -5.95 -12.74 9.88
N LYS A 116 -5.10 -11.90 10.50
CA LYS A 116 -5.49 -10.56 10.94
C LYS A 116 -5.53 -9.61 9.75
N ASP A 117 -6.29 -8.54 9.90
CA ASP A 117 -6.32 -7.46 8.92
C ASP A 117 -5.31 -6.38 9.28
N VAL A 118 -4.72 -5.78 8.25
CA VAL A 118 -4.08 -4.46 8.33
C VAL A 118 -4.94 -3.46 7.57
N ILE A 119 -4.93 -2.21 8.01
CA ILE A 119 -5.41 -1.09 7.20
C ILE A 119 -4.21 -0.43 6.52
N LEU A 120 -4.42 -0.04 5.27
CA LEU A 120 -3.39 0.52 4.39
C LEU A 120 -3.64 2.00 4.13
N PHE A 121 -2.55 2.76 4.12
CA PHE A 121 -2.51 4.15 3.72
C PHE A 121 -1.42 4.36 2.68
N ASP A 122 -1.65 5.30 1.77
CA ASP A 122 -0.57 5.99 1.10
C ASP A 122 -0.45 7.42 1.62
N ALA A 123 0.55 8.15 1.15
CA ALA A 123 0.75 9.55 1.50
C ALA A 123 1.18 10.39 0.31
N PHE A 124 0.85 11.68 0.39
CA PHE A 124 1.31 12.69 -0.55
C PHE A 124 1.60 13.99 0.19
N HIS A 125 2.46 14.83 -0.39
CA HIS A 125 2.72 16.16 0.13
C HIS A 125 1.72 17.16 -0.44
N GLU A 126 1.13 18.02 0.40
CA GLU A 126 -0.01 18.87 0.02
C GLU A 126 0.34 19.97 -0.99
N HIS A 127 1.60 20.39 -1.01
CA HIS A 127 2.12 21.41 -1.92
C HIS A 127 3.00 20.87 -3.05
N GLU A 128 3.47 19.62 -2.91
CA GLU A 128 4.41 18.98 -3.84
C GLU A 128 3.98 17.52 -4.04
N PRO A 129 2.83 17.24 -4.68
CA PRO A 129 2.25 15.90 -4.75
C PRO A 129 3.13 14.87 -5.48
N GLU A 130 4.09 15.33 -6.27
CA GLU A 130 5.12 14.52 -6.91
C GLU A 130 6.11 13.91 -5.92
N ASN A 131 6.19 14.45 -4.70
CA ASN A 131 7.05 13.93 -3.65
C ASN A 131 6.51 12.60 -3.14
N LYS A 132 7.36 11.59 -3.21
CA LYS A 132 7.09 10.25 -2.71
C LYS A 132 7.54 10.09 -1.27
N TYR A 133 6.79 9.33 -0.47
CA TYR A 133 6.90 9.32 0.99
C TYR A 133 7.86 8.26 1.55
N VAL A 134 8.34 7.32 0.73
CA VAL A 134 9.32 6.32 1.15
C VAL A 134 10.70 6.71 0.61
N ALA A 135 11.62 7.00 1.53
CA ALA A 135 13.01 7.27 1.19
C ALA A 135 13.81 5.95 1.07
N PRO A 136 14.80 5.88 0.16
CA PRO A 136 15.68 4.72 0.05
C PRO A 136 16.52 4.53 1.31
N GLY A 137 16.79 3.26 1.67
CA GLY A 137 17.71 2.95 2.76
C GLY A 137 19.16 3.33 2.42
N ARG A 138 19.97 3.66 3.44
CA ARG A 138 21.36 4.14 3.33
C ARG A 138 22.33 3.28 2.48
N ARG A 139 21.97 2.03 2.13
CA ARG A 139 22.87 1.07 1.47
C ARG A 139 22.72 0.94 -0.04
N ASN A 140 21.67 1.51 -0.65
CA ASN A 140 21.42 1.36 -2.08
C ASN A 140 21.50 2.73 -2.78
N ALA A 141 22.56 2.92 -3.56
CA ALA A 141 22.88 4.17 -4.26
C ALA A 141 21.98 4.47 -5.48
N ASP A 142 21.04 3.58 -5.82
CA ASP A 142 20.31 3.60 -7.10
C ASP A 142 18.78 3.72 -6.97
N GLN A 143 18.24 4.36 -5.92
CA GLN A 143 16.79 4.33 -5.73
C GLN A 143 16.17 5.70 -5.48
N SER A 144 15.39 6.13 -6.47
CA SER A 144 14.35 7.15 -6.34
C SER A 144 13.42 6.82 -5.17
N SER A 145 12.87 7.86 -4.54
CA SER A 145 11.81 7.73 -3.54
C SER A 145 10.62 6.93 -4.08
N LYS A 146 9.84 6.29 -3.19
CA LYS A 146 8.79 5.31 -3.53
C LYS A 146 7.43 5.66 -2.92
N ASP A 147 6.36 5.23 -3.58
CA ASP A 147 4.97 5.43 -3.16
C ASP A 147 4.08 4.21 -3.48
N SER A 148 2.75 4.39 -3.43
CA SER A 148 1.77 3.36 -3.74
C SER A 148 1.78 2.91 -5.20
N SER A 149 2.23 3.74 -6.14
CA SER A 149 2.44 3.33 -7.54
C SER A 149 3.60 2.35 -7.69
N ASP A 150 4.59 2.43 -6.77
CA ASP A 150 5.67 1.46 -6.65
C ASP A 150 5.29 0.25 -5.76
N GLY A 151 4.03 0.14 -5.33
CA GLY A 151 3.51 -0.94 -4.47
C GLY A 151 3.81 -0.78 -2.98
N TYR A 152 4.23 0.40 -2.52
CA TYR A 152 4.49 0.67 -1.11
C TYR A 152 3.26 1.23 -0.41
N TYR A 153 3.00 0.80 0.82
CA TYR A 153 1.90 1.25 1.66
C TYR A 153 2.34 1.35 3.11
N MET A 154 1.92 2.41 3.81
CA MET A 154 1.94 2.42 5.26
C MET A 154 0.81 1.53 5.78
N ALA A 155 1.08 0.75 6.82
CA ALA A 155 0.11 -0.18 7.36
C ALA A 155 0.06 -0.16 8.88
N TYR A 156 -1.14 -0.39 9.39
CA TYR A 156 -1.44 -0.52 10.81
C TYR A 156 -2.24 -1.79 11.02
N LEU A 157 -1.80 -2.63 11.96
CA LEU A 157 -2.47 -3.89 12.27
C LEU A 157 -3.77 -3.60 13.01
N VAL A 158 -4.87 -4.20 12.56
CA VAL A 158 -6.15 -4.12 13.26
C VAL A 158 -6.10 -5.04 14.48
N PHE A 159 -6.12 -4.42 15.65
CA PHE A 159 -6.17 -5.07 16.94
C PHE A 159 -7.62 -5.11 17.47
N SER A 160 -7.83 -5.78 18.61
CA SER A 160 -9.17 -5.97 19.19
C SER A 160 -9.95 -4.65 19.30
N GLY A 161 -11.25 -4.66 18.97
CA GLY A 161 -12.10 -3.47 19.05
C GLY A 161 -11.72 -2.36 18.06
N ASN A 162 -11.19 -2.72 16.88
CA ASN A 162 -10.76 -1.80 15.82
C ASN A 162 -9.72 -0.77 16.29
N MET A 163 -8.91 -1.13 17.29
CA MET A 163 -7.72 -0.38 17.67
C MET A 163 -6.60 -0.65 16.66
N LEU A 164 -5.68 0.31 16.51
CA LEU A 164 -4.59 0.21 15.54
C LEU A 164 -3.28 -0.08 16.25
N PHE A 165 -2.57 -1.11 15.82
CA PHE A 165 -1.27 -1.48 16.36
C PHE A 165 -0.16 -1.14 15.36
N HIS A 166 0.91 -0.54 15.87
CA HIS A 166 2.12 -0.26 15.12
C HIS A 166 3.38 -0.33 15.98
N THR A 167 4.52 -0.36 15.31
CA THR A 167 5.85 -0.46 15.92
C THR A 167 6.48 0.90 16.17
N ARG A 168 7.59 0.87 16.90
CA ARG A 168 8.44 2.02 17.21
C ARG A 168 9.91 1.80 16.84
N GLY A 169 10.17 1.10 15.73
CA GLY A 169 11.52 0.89 15.22
C GLY A 169 12.49 0.34 16.26
N GLY A 170 12.23 -0.87 16.78
CA GLY A 170 13.08 -1.51 17.79
C GLY A 170 12.77 -1.14 19.25
N GLY A 171 11.79 -0.27 19.50
CA GLY A 171 11.22 0.00 20.83
C GLY A 171 9.93 -0.77 21.13
N THR A 172 9.28 -0.47 22.26
CA THR A 172 7.96 -1.05 22.60
C THR A 172 6.90 -0.62 21.59
N SER A 173 6.17 -1.58 21.02
CA SER A 173 5.05 -1.33 20.11
C SER A 173 3.90 -0.56 20.79
N CYS A 174 3.06 0.08 19.98
CA CYS A 174 1.99 0.96 20.43
C CYS A 174 0.63 0.45 19.94
N VAL A 175 -0.40 0.59 20.79
CA VAL A 175 -1.80 0.39 20.43
C VAL A 175 -2.51 1.73 20.53
N VAL A 176 -3.09 2.17 19.42
CA VAL A 176 -3.85 3.40 19.32
C VAL A 176 -5.31 3.08 19.52
N LYS A 177 -5.82 3.44 20.70
CA LYS A 177 -7.25 3.57 20.94
C LYS A 177 -7.69 4.94 20.43
N CYS A 178 -8.22 4.94 19.21
CA CYS A 178 -8.67 6.15 18.55
C CYS A 178 -9.66 6.93 19.43
N SER A 179 -9.47 8.25 19.56
CA SER A 179 -10.41 9.16 20.22
C SER A 179 -11.10 10.13 19.25
N GLY A 180 -10.61 10.20 18.01
CA GLY A 180 -11.07 11.13 16.98
C GLY A 180 -10.12 11.12 15.78
N LEU A 181 -10.47 11.87 14.74
CA LEU A 181 -9.61 12.05 13.56
C LEU A 181 -9.66 13.49 13.06
N THR A 182 -8.55 13.92 12.45
CA THR A 182 -8.45 15.19 11.73
C THR A 182 -8.43 14.91 10.22
N ARG A 183 -9.52 15.24 9.52
CA ARG A 183 -9.58 15.16 8.05
C ARG A 183 -8.78 16.29 7.42
N TRP A 184 -8.07 15.99 6.34
CA TRP A 184 -7.44 17.02 5.54
C TRP A 184 -8.47 17.70 4.64
N GLN A 185 -8.38 19.02 4.54
CA GLN A 185 -9.13 19.80 3.57
C GLN A 185 -8.14 20.58 2.70
N PRO A 186 -8.28 20.56 1.36
CA PRO A 186 -7.44 21.36 0.50
C PRO A 186 -7.65 22.84 0.82
N SER A 187 -6.56 23.56 1.12
CA SER A 187 -6.63 24.98 1.38
C SER A 187 -7.13 25.72 0.12
N LYS A 188 -8.10 26.63 0.28
CA LYS A 188 -8.64 27.45 -0.81
C LYS A 188 -7.68 28.56 -1.29
N THR A 189 -6.41 28.49 -0.96
CA THR A 189 -5.43 29.55 -1.21
C THR A 189 -4.95 29.54 -2.66
N LYS A 190 -5.00 30.72 -3.28
CA LYS A 190 -4.73 31.03 -4.69
C LYS A 190 -3.34 30.53 -5.14
N VAL A 191 -3.27 29.36 -5.76
CA VAL A 191 -2.19 28.97 -6.67
C VAL A 191 -2.63 29.31 -8.10
N PRO A 192 -1.77 29.80 -9.01
CA PRO A 192 -2.17 30.10 -10.38
C PRO A 192 -2.81 28.87 -11.02
N SER A 193 -4.06 29.07 -11.42
CA SER A 193 -4.88 28.14 -12.18
C SER A 193 -4.11 27.58 -13.37
N ARG A 194 -3.79 26.27 -13.32
CA ARG A 194 -3.97 25.30 -14.43
C ARG A 194 -3.48 23.87 -14.12
N ALA A 195 -2.60 23.64 -13.16
CA ALA A 195 -2.05 22.29 -12.88
C ALA A 195 -2.63 21.59 -11.63
N ASN A 196 -2.80 22.30 -10.51
CA ASN A 196 -2.98 21.64 -9.20
C ASN A 196 -4.44 21.28 -8.87
N GLY A 197 -5.40 22.10 -9.30
CA GLY A 197 -6.82 21.78 -9.15
C GLY A 197 -7.29 20.65 -10.06
N ALA A 198 -6.64 20.49 -11.21
CA ALA A 198 -6.89 19.38 -12.12
C ALA A 198 -6.38 18.08 -11.50
N TYR A 199 -5.15 17.97 -10.99
CA TYR A 199 -4.66 16.71 -10.44
C TYR A 199 -5.44 16.23 -9.19
N VAL A 200 -5.75 17.13 -8.25
CA VAL A 200 -6.48 16.78 -7.02
C VAL A 200 -7.95 16.44 -7.32
N THR A 201 -8.63 17.23 -8.16
CA THR A 201 -10.04 16.92 -8.52
C THR A 201 -10.14 15.76 -9.52
N HIS A 202 -9.12 15.56 -10.35
CA HIS A 202 -9.08 14.48 -11.31
C HIS A 202 -8.69 13.18 -10.61
N SER A 203 -7.63 13.09 -9.80
CA SER A 203 -7.35 11.90 -8.93
C SER A 203 -8.60 11.55 -8.12
N ILE A 204 -9.15 12.49 -7.33
CA ILE A 204 -10.30 12.20 -6.47
C ILE A 204 -11.57 11.77 -7.24
N ARG A 205 -11.83 12.28 -8.46
CA ARG A 205 -12.92 11.79 -9.33
C ARG A 205 -12.59 10.50 -10.07
N THR A 206 -11.33 10.31 -10.45
CA THR A 206 -10.82 9.13 -11.13
C THR A 206 -10.83 7.95 -10.17
N ASP A 207 -10.59 8.19 -8.88
CA ASP A 207 -10.54 7.19 -7.81
C ASP A 207 -11.96 6.73 -7.41
N LYS A 208 -12.95 7.64 -7.35
CA LYS A 208 -14.37 7.25 -7.17
C LYS A 208 -14.94 6.50 -8.38
N THR A 209 -14.55 6.87 -9.59
CA THR A 209 -14.99 6.18 -10.80
C THR A 209 -14.28 4.83 -10.94
N ALA A 210 -12.99 4.76 -10.61
CA ALA A 210 -12.22 3.53 -10.52
C ALA A 210 -12.82 2.57 -9.48
N ALA A 211 -13.18 3.05 -8.29
CA ALA A 211 -13.85 2.26 -7.27
C ALA A 211 -15.17 1.67 -7.78
N LYS A 212 -16.00 2.48 -8.46
CA LYS A 212 -17.24 1.99 -9.10
C LYS A 212 -16.97 0.97 -10.22
N ILE A 213 -15.92 1.19 -11.03
CA ILE A 213 -15.50 0.26 -12.07
C ILE A 213 -15.07 -1.08 -11.46
N LEU A 214 -14.25 -1.05 -10.41
CA LEU A 214 -13.77 -2.24 -9.70
C LEU A 214 -14.91 -3.00 -9.03
N ASP A 215 -15.83 -2.30 -8.36
CA ASP A 215 -17.04 -2.89 -7.76
C ASP A 215 -17.93 -3.56 -8.82
N ALA A 216 -18.12 -2.91 -9.97
CA ALA A 216 -18.87 -3.49 -11.09
C ALA A 216 -18.17 -4.71 -11.70
N ILE A 217 -16.84 -4.69 -11.84
CA ILE A 217 -16.03 -5.84 -12.28
C ILE A 217 -16.21 -7.02 -11.32
N HIS A 218 -16.14 -6.76 -10.01
CA HIS A 218 -16.28 -7.78 -8.98
C HIS A 218 -17.69 -8.36 -8.97
N THR A 219 -18.72 -7.52 -9.08
CA THR A 219 -20.11 -7.96 -9.11
C THR A 219 -20.42 -8.82 -10.35
N LEU A 220 -19.94 -8.43 -11.54
CA LEU A 220 -20.07 -9.23 -12.75
C LEU A 220 -19.37 -10.59 -12.62
N GLY A 221 -18.17 -10.61 -12.03
CA GLY A 221 -17.45 -11.85 -11.74
C GLY A 221 -18.21 -12.79 -10.80
N LYS A 222 -18.82 -12.26 -9.73
CA LYS A 222 -19.66 -13.05 -8.80
C LYS A 222 -20.92 -13.60 -9.46
N GLN A 223 -21.47 -12.89 -10.45
CA GLN A 223 -22.66 -13.31 -11.19
C GLN A 223 -22.33 -14.30 -12.32
N GLY A 224 -21.06 -14.67 -12.52
CA GLY A 224 -20.62 -15.52 -13.63
C GLY A 224 -20.77 -14.84 -15.01
N GLU A 225 -20.96 -13.51 -15.02
CA GLU A 225 -21.12 -12.75 -16.25
C GLU A 225 -19.77 -12.37 -16.86
N ARG A 226 -19.73 -12.24 -18.19
CA ARG A 226 -18.51 -11.87 -18.90
C ARG A 226 -18.08 -10.44 -18.53
N ILE A 227 -16.93 -10.33 -17.88
CA ILE A 227 -16.31 -9.04 -17.55
C ILE A 227 -15.81 -8.41 -18.86
N SER A 228 -16.47 -7.34 -19.28
CA SER A 228 -16.10 -6.57 -20.46
C SER A 228 -16.27 -5.07 -20.22
N ILE A 229 -15.47 -4.26 -20.92
CA ILE A 229 -15.56 -2.78 -20.86
C ILE A 229 -17.00 -2.32 -21.11
N SER A 230 -17.69 -2.95 -22.08
CA SER A 230 -19.09 -2.63 -22.40
C SER A 230 -20.07 -2.97 -21.28
N ALA A 231 -19.88 -4.11 -20.60
CA ALA A 231 -20.75 -4.55 -19.50
C ALA A 231 -20.58 -3.65 -18.28
N VAL A 232 -19.35 -3.32 -17.92
CA VAL A 232 -19.04 -2.43 -16.80
C VAL A 232 -19.53 -1.02 -17.07
N ALA A 233 -19.24 -0.46 -18.24
CA ALA A 233 -19.70 0.87 -18.66
C ALA A 233 -21.23 1.02 -18.54
N ARG A 234 -21.98 -0.01 -18.98
CA ARG A 234 -23.44 -0.04 -18.88
C ARG A 234 -23.92 -0.08 -17.43
N ARG A 235 -23.25 -0.85 -16.58
CA ARG A 235 -23.64 -1.04 -15.17
C ARG A 235 -23.45 0.23 -14.33
N ILE A 236 -22.38 0.98 -14.57
CA ILE A 236 -22.04 2.19 -13.79
C ILE A 236 -22.48 3.50 -14.47
N GLY A 237 -23.09 3.41 -15.65
CA GLY A 237 -23.68 4.56 -16.35
C GLY A 237 -22.67 5.53 -16.96
N ILE A 238 -21.53 5.04 -17.46
CA ILE A 238 -20.52 5.89 -18.14
C ILE A 238 -20.18 5.37 -19.55
N SER A 239 -19.64 6.23 -20.40
CA SER A 239 -19.28 5.85 -21.78
C SER A 239 -18.22 4.77 -21.82
N ARG A 240 -18.42 3.75 -22.68
CA ARG A 240 -17.44 2.69 -22.97
C ARG A 240 -16.08 3.26 -23.39
N GLU A 241 -16.08 4.32 -24.19
CA GLU A 241 -14.86 4.96 -24.66
C GLU A 241 -14.10 5.66 -23.53
N HIS A 242 -14.83 6.22 -22.56
CA HIS A 242 -14.23 6.78 -21.35
C HIS A 242 -13.55 5.70 -20.50
N VAL A 243 -14.19 4.54 -20.33
CA VAL A 243 -13.61 3.38 -19.64
C VAL A 243 -12.37 2.88 -20.37
N ASN A 244 -12.45 2.70 -21.69
CA ASN A 244 -11.35 2.20 -22.51
C ASN A 244 -10.15 3.16 -22.56
N ARG A 245 -10.37 4.48 -22.55
CA ARG A 245 -9.26 5.43 -22.63
C ARG A 245 -8.51 5.61 -21.31
N ARG A 246 -9.21 5.55 -20.18
CA ARG A 246 -8.64 5.89 -18.85
C ARG A 246 -8.44 4.70 -17.92
N TYR A 247 -9.26 3.68 -18.03
CA TYR A 247 -9.34 2.58 -17.05
C TYR A 247 -9.12 1.21 -17.67
N LYS A 248 -8.60 1.14 -18.91
CA LYS A 248 -8.31 -0.12 -19.60
C LYS A 248 -7.42 -1.04 -18.76
N HIS A 249 -6.44 -0.45 -18.07
CA HIS A 249 -5.53 -1.16 -17.17
C HIS A 249 -6.28 -1.96 -16.08
N LEU A 250 -7.46 -1.51 -15.63
CA LEU A 250 -8.28 -2.24 -14.63
C LEU A 250 -8.93 -3.53 -15.18
N PHE A 251 -8.92 -3.73 -16.50
CA PHE A 251 -9.48 -4.92 -17.17
C PHE A 251 -8.39 -5.88 -17.65
N GLU A 252 -7.13 -5.43 -17.71
CA GLU A 252 -5.99 -6.22 -18.20
C GLU A 252 -5.40 -7.12 -17.10
N THR A 253 -5.68 -6.84 -15.82
CA THR A 253 -5.25 -7.63 -14.66
C THR A 253 -5.98 -8.98 -14.52
N LYS A 254 -6.99 -9.27 -15.36
CA LYS A 254 -7.86 -10.47 -15.25
C LYS A 254 -7.85 -11.40 -16.47
N SER A 255 -6.77 -11.42 -17.25
CA SER A 255 -6.64 -12.40 -18.34
C SER A 255 -5.71 -13.56 -18.00
#